data_AF-A0A7H0HVP2-F1
#
_entry.id   AF-A0A7H0HVP2-F1
#
_cell.length_a   1.000
_cell.length_b   1.000
_cell.length_c   1.000
_cell.angle_alpha   90.00
_cell.angle_beta   90.00
_cell.angle_gamma   90.00
#
_symmetry.space_group_name_H-M   'P 1'
#
loop_
_entity.id
_entity.type
_entity.pdbx_description
1 polymer ?
#
loop_
_entity_poly.entity_id
_entity_poly.type
_entity_poly.pdbx_seq_one_letter_code
_entity_poly.pdbx_strand_id
1 'polypeptide(L)'
;MTAARDDAAAGPDTAPRPSPPPAHGIDTARSLEELEGDVWPDPEPPVTGLVETVHALRRCPVAELTAWDMTRLLGQRVGAAVLVPVALDLLRAQLDSGAWFEDDLLAAVAAQPPDFWAAHPHRHAETAALGGQRRGGG
;
A
#
# COMPACT_ATOMS: atom_id res chain seq x y z
N MET A 1 -6.57 29.53 -17.03
CA MET A 1 -7.23 28.30 -17.51
C MET A 1 -6.33 27.68 -18.56
N THR A 2 -5.38 26.84 -18.13
CA THR A 2 -4.58 25.98 -19.02
C THR A 2 -4.36 24.68 -18.28
N ALA A 3 -5.09 23.66 -18.72
CA ALA A 3 -4.83 22.27 -18.39
C ALA A 3 -3.81 21.72 -19.41
N ALA A 4 -2.77 21.06 -18.91
CA ALA A 4 -1.93 20.07 -19.58
C ALA A 4 -1.09 19.44 -18.46
N ARG A 5 -1.49 18.30 -17.88
CA ARG A 5 -1.07 16.95 -18.30
C ARG A 5 0.43 16.92 -18.61
N ASP A 6 1.21 16.48 -17.63
CA ASP A 6 2.49 15.85 -17.89
C ASP A 6 2.53 14.50 -17.16
N ASP A 7 3.24 13.59 -17.79
CA ASP A 7 3.17 12.14 -17.73
C ASP A 7 3.62 11.61 -16.35
N ALA A 8 2.66 11.26 -15.49
CA ALA A 8 2.95 10.39 -14.36
C ALA A 8 3.29 9.02 -14.95
N ALA A 9 4.59 8.73 -15.02
CA ALA A 9 5.13 7.48 -15.53
C ALA A 9 4.35 6.29 -14.97
N ALA A 10 3.40 5.82 -15.76
CA ALA A 10 2.73 4.55 -15.57
C ALA A 10 3.83 3.50 -15.66
N GLY A 11 4.11 2.84 -14.54
CA GLY A 11 4.87 1.59 -14.59
C GLY A 11 4.21 0.63 -15.59
N PRO A 12 4.98 -0.27 -16.21
CA PRO A 12 4.41 -1.22 -17.16
C PRO A 12 3.58 -2.25 -16.38
N ASP A 13 2.28 -2.01 -16.21
CA ASP A 13 1.34 -3.05 -15.79
C ASP A 13 0.00 -2.90 -16.52
N THR A 14 -0.06 -3.54 -17.68
CA THR A 14 -1.30 -3.81 -18.44
C THR A 14 -1.86 -5.18 -17.99
N ALA A 15 -1.94 -5.42 -16.68
CA ALA A 15 -2.69 -6.54 -16.13
C ALA A 15 -4.05 -6.02 -15.63
N PRO A 16 -5.13 -6.82 -15.69
CA PRO A 16 -6.39 -6.45 -15.05
C PRO A 16 -6.13 -6.25 -13.57
N ARG A 17 -6.29 -4.99 -13.10
CA ARG A 17 -6.07 -4.58 -11.71
C ARG A 17 -6.87 -5.47 -10.77
N PRO A 18 -6.24 -6.33 -9.95
CA PRO A 18 -6.97 -7.00 -8.89
C PRO A 18 -7.32 -5.94 -7.86
N SER A 19 -8.62 -5.64 -7.69
CA SER A 19 -9.08 -4.88 -6.54
C SER A 19 -8.68 -5.65 -5.28
N PRO A 20 -8.05 -5.01 -4.28
CA PRO A 20 -7.77 -5.68 -3.03
C PRO A 20 -9.12 -6.13 -2.42
N PRO A 21 -9.19 -7.35 -1.85
CA PRO A 21 -10.37 -7.77 -1.13
C PRO A 21 -10.66 -6.77 0.01
N PRO A 22 -11.93 -6.62 0.44
CA PRO A 22 -12.25 -5.75 1.58
C PRO A 22 -11.49 -6.26 2.80
N ALA A 23 -10.44 -5.55 3.18
CA ALA A 23 -9.69 -5.86 4.39
C ALA A 23 -10.63 -5.70 5.58
N HIS A 24 -10.74 -6.75 6.40
CA HIS A 24 -11.78 -6.86 7.43
C HIS A 24 -11.70 -5.67 8.42
N GLY A 25 -12.59 -4.69 8.25
CA GLY A 25 -12.73 -3.51 9.11
C GLY A 25 -12.18 -2.18 8.59
N ILE A 26 -11.68 -2.11 7.34
CA ILE A 26 -11.28 -0.83 6.72
C ILE A 26 -12.14 -0.55 5.49
N ASP A 27 -12.74 0.65 5.44
CA ASP A 27 -13.48 1.12 4.27
C ASP A 27 -12.51 1.48 3.13
N THR A 28 -12.12 0.49 2.33
CA THR A 28 -11.15 0.69 1.23
C THR A 28 -11.67 1.62 0.12
N ALA A 29 -12.96 1.91 0.09
CA ALA A 29 -13.56 2.94 -0.77
C ALA A 29 -13.15 4.37 -0.38
N ARG A 30 -12.66 4.58 0.84
CA ARG A 30 -12.15 5.87 1.31
C ARG A 30 -10.65 6.01 1.06
N SER A 31 -10.21 7.25 0.96
CA SER A 31 -8.80 7.61 0.84
C SER A 31 -8.06 7.50 2.17
N LEU A 32 -6.72 7.49 2.14
CA LEU A 32 -5.91 7.47 3.37
C LEU A 32 -6.20 8.69 4.25
N GLU A 33 -6.35 9.87 3.66
CA GLU A 33 -6.65 11.10 4.40
C GLU A 33 -8.00 11.01 5.12
N GLU A 34 -9.01 10.41 4.49
CA GLU A 34 -10.34 10.22 5.10
C GLU A 34 -10.35 9.15 6.19
N LEU A 35 -9.52 8.11 6.04
CA LEU A 35 -9.40 7.03 7.02
C LEU A 35 -8.59 7.45 8.24
N GLU A 36 -7.53 8.24 8.03
CA GLU A 36 -6.71 8.82 9.11
C GLU A 36 -7.36 10.06 9.72
N GLY A 37 -8.31 10.69 9.02
CA GLY A 37 -8.89 11.97 9.42
C GLY A 37 -7.89 13.13 9.35
N ASP A 38 -6.80 12.96 8.59
CA ASP A 38 -5.68 13.87 8.50
C ASP A 38 -5.47 14.32 7.05
N VAL A 39 -5.94 15.54 6.77
CA VAL A 39 -5.84 16.16 5.45
C VAL A 39 -4.54 16.95 5.37
N TRP A 40 -3.68 16.57 4.44
CA TRP A 40 -2.38 17.23 4.28
C TRP A 40 -2.55 18.55 3.51
N PRO A 41 -1.90 19.63 3.95
CA PRO A 41 -1.84 20.85 3.16
C PRO A 41 -1.14 20.56 1.82
N ASP A 42 -1.47 21.35 0.80
CA ASP A 42 -0.79 21.24 -0.48
C ASP A 42 0.70 21.56 -0.32
N PRO A 43 1.61 20.75 -0.90
CA PRO A 43 3.03 20.91 -0.65
C PRO A 43 3.55 22.20 -1.30
N GLU A 44 4.33 22.98 -0.55
CA GLU A 44 4.87 24.25 -1.04
C GLU A 44 6.01 24.02 -2.08
N PRO A 45 5.99 24.72 -3.23
CA PRO A 45 7.02 24.55 -4.24
C PRO A 45 8.39 25.09 -3.79
N PRO A 46 9.51 24.46 -4.18
CA PRO A 46 9.61 23.36 -5.15
C PRO A 46 9.32 21.99 -4.54
N VAL A 47 8.38 21.27 -5.15
CA VAL A 47 8.01 19.91 -4.76
C VAL A 47 8.79 18.89 -5.57
N THR A 48 9.27 17.84 -4.91
CA THR A 48 9.89 16.71 -5.61
C THR A 48 8.79 15.81 -6.18
N GLY A 49 9.06 15.10 -7.28
CA GLY A 49 8.09 14.16 -7.86
C GLY A 49 7.64 13.06 -6.89
N LEU A 50 8.50 12.70 -5.91
CA LEU A 50 8.14 11.76 -4.85
C LEU A 50 7.08 12.34 -3.90
N VAL A 51 7.24 13.60 -3.49
CA VAL A 51 6.27 14.30 -2.64
C VAL A 51 4.93 14.42 -3.38
N GLU A 52 4.95 14.85 -4.64
CA GLU A 52 3.72 14.95 -5.46
C GLU A 52 3.01 13.60 -5.56
N THR A 53 3.76 12.53 -5.84
CA THR A 53 3.21 11.16 -5.93
C THR A 53 2.59 10.72 -4.61
N VAL A 54 3.26 10.92 -3.48
CA VAL A 54 2.74 10.53 -2.15
C VAL A 54 1.46 11.29 -1.83
N HIS A 55 1.41 12.60 -2.10
CA HIS A 55 0.20 13.40 -1.90
C HIS A 55 -0.97 12.94 -2.80
N ALA A 56 -0.69 12.62 -4.07
CA ALA A 56 -1.69 12.10 -4.99
C ALA A 56 -2.24 10.74 -4.54
N LEU A 57 -1.36 9.83 -4.11
CA LEU A 57 -1.75 8.50 -3.64
C LEU A 57 -2.52 8.55 -2.31
N ARG A 58 -2.22 9.51 -1.41
CA ARG A 58 -2.99 9.69 -0.16
C ARG A 58 -4.46 10.07 -0.41
N ARG A 59 -4.74 10.81 -1.50
CA ARG A 59 -6.08 11.21 -1.95
C ARG A 59 -6.82 10.10 -2.69
N CYS A 60 -6.13 9.03 -3.09
CA CYS A 60 -6.70 7.92 -3.83
C CYS A 60 -7.44 6.97 -2.88
N PRO A 61 -8.60 6.41 -3.27
CA PRO A 61 -9.23 5.32 -2.52
C PRO A 61 -8.25 4.16 -2.34
N VAL A 62 -8.21 3.59 -1.13
CA VAL A 62 -7.29 2.49 -0.83
C VAL A 62 -7.54 1.27 -1.72
N ALA A 63 -8.78 1.06 -2.19
CA ALA A 63 -9.16 0.01 -3.12
C ALA A 63 -8.58 0.19 -4.54
N GLU A 64 -8.14 1.40 -4.90
CA GLU A 64 -7.53 1.67 -6.20
C GLU A 64 -6.00 1.60 -6.16
N LEU A 65 -5.40 1.55 -4.96
CA LEU A 65 -3.96 1.42 -4.79
C LEU A 65 -3.49 0.04 -5.27
N THR A 66 -2.42 0.03 -6.06
CA THR A 66 -1.75 -1.21 -6.47
C THR A 66 -0.79 -1.69 -5.37
N ALA A 67 -0.33 -2.94 -5.47
CA ALA A 67 0.74 -3.44 -4.59
C ALA A 67 2.00 -2.56 -4.65
N TRP A 68 2.34 -2.04 -5.83
CA TRP A 68 3.44 -1.11 -6.03
C TRP A 68 3.22 0.23 -5.31
N ASP A 69 2.03 0.81 -5.44
CA ASP A 69 1.69 2.06 -4.75
C ASP A 69 1.73 1.90 -3.24
N MET A 70 1.19 0.79 -2.72
CA MET A 70 1.25 0.45 -1.30
C MET A 70 2.70 0.30 -0.83
N THR A 71 3.54 -0.39 -1.60
CA THR A 71 4.98 -0.55 -1.32
C THR A 71 5.67 0.82 -1.22
N ARG A 72 5.40 1.71 -2.17
CA ARG A 72 5.95 3.07 -2.19
C ARG A 72 5.51 3.87 -0.95
N LEU A 73 4.23 3.87 -0.61
CA LEU A 73 3.71 4.58 0.56
C LEU A 73 4.27 4.02 1.87
N LEU A 74 4.31 2.70 2.02
CA LEU A 74 4.88 2.02 3.19
C LEU A 74 6.38 2.28 3.34
N GLY A 75 7.11 2.36 2.22
CA GLY A 75 8.52 2.75 2.18
C GLY A 75 8.77 4.19 2.63
N GLN A 76 7.78 5.08 2.48
CA GLN A 76 7.79 6.44 3.02
C GLN A 76 7.19 6.54 4.42
N ARG A 77 6.75 5.42 5.01
CA ARG A 77 6.04 5.33 6.30
C ARG A 77 4.74 6.14 6.34
N VAL A 78 4.06 6.20 5.21
CA VAL A 78 2.78 6.91 5.07
C VAL A 78 1.63 5.92 5.17
N GLY A 79 0.65 6.21 6.04
CA GLY A 79 -0.59 5.42 6.11
C GLY A 79 -0.42 3.97 6.59
N ALA A 80 0.69 3.62 7.24
CA ALA A 80 1.01 2.22 7.59
C ALA A 80 -0.09 1.51 8.40
N ALA A 81 -0.78 2.24 9.29
CA ALA A 81 -1.87 1.68 10.10
C ALA A 81 -3.03 1.13 9.25
N VAL A 82 -3.27 1.76 8.10
CA VAL A 82 -4.31 1.41 7.13
C VAL A 82 -3.77 0.48 6.04
N LEU A 83 -2.58 0.76 5.52
CA LEU A 83 -2.02 0.01 4.39
C LEU A 83 -1.53 -1.38 4.77
N VAL A 84 -0.95 -1.56 5.96
CA VAL A 84 -0.45 -2.89 6.38
C VAL A 84 -1.54 -3.97 6.38
N PRO A 85 -2.73 -3.79 7.01
CA PRO A 85 -3.76 -4.82 6.95
C PRO A 85 -4.24 -5.08 5.51
N VAL A 86 -4.41 -4.04 4.69
CA VAL A 86 -4.84 -4.19 3.29
C VAL A 86 -3.80 -4.94 2.45
N ALA A 87 -2.52 -4.62 2.65
CA ALA A 87 -1.41 -5.30 1.98
C ALA A 87 -1.34 -6.78 2.39
N LEU A 88 -1.54 -7.11 3.66
CA LEU A 88 -1.55 -8.50 4.13
C LEU A 88 -2.71 -9.31 3.54
N ASP A 89 -3.91 -8.72 3.46
CA ASP A 89 -5.07 -9.34 2.80
C ASP A 89 -4.82 -9.57 1.29
N LEU A 90 -4.22 -8.61 0.61
CA LEU A 90 -3.83 -8.75 -0.81
C LEU A 90 -2.80 -9.89 -1.00
N LEU A 91 -1.74 -9.91 -0.18
CA LEU A 91 -0.69 -10.93 -0.24
C LEU A 91 -1.25 -12.33 0.05
N ARG A 92 -2.17 -12.46 1.02
CA ARG A 92 -2.88 -13.71 1.28
C ARG A 92 -3.70 -14.15 0.07
N ALA A 93 -4.50 -13.25 -0.50
CA ALA A 93 -5.30 -13.56 -1.68
C ALA A 93 -4.43 -13.98 -2.87
N GLN A 94 -3.25 -13.38 -3.06
CA GLN A 94 -2.29 -13.78 -4.09
C GLN A 94 -1.76 -15.21 -3.84
N LEU A 95 -1.40 -15.56 -2.60
CA LEU A 95 -0.99 -16.92 -2.24
C LEU A 95 -2.12 -17.94 -2.48
N ASP A 96 -3.33 -17.64 -2.04
CA ASP A 96 -4.47 -18.56 -2.12
C ASP A 96 -4.91 -18.79 -3.57
N SER A 97 -4.87 -17.74 -4.41
CA SER A 97 -5.21 -17.83 -5.82
C SER A 97 -4.07 -18.34 -6.71
N GLY A 98 -2.83 -18.37 -6.19
CA GLY A 98 -1.63 -18.63 -6.98
C GLY A 98 -1.30 -17.51 -7.97
N ALA A 99 -1.85 -16.30 -7.77
CA ALA A 99 -1.48 -15.13 -8.55
C ALA A 99 -0.03 -14.70 -8.29
N TRP A 100 0.49 -13.80 -9.11
CA TRP A 100 1.82 -13.23 -8.89
C TRP A 100 1.91 -12.62 -7.50
N PHE A 101 2.87 -13.10 -6.71
CA PHE A 101 3.07 -12.67 -5.33
C PHE A 101 4.06 -11.51 -5.29
N GLU A 102 3.64 -10.38 -4.74
CA GLU A 102 4.47 -9.17 -4.71
C GLU A 102 5.44 -9.20 -3.52
N ASP A 103 6.64 -9.74 -3.72
CA ASP A 103 7.66 -9.86 -2.66
C ASP A 103 8.09 -8.49 -2.11
N ASP A 104 8.17 -7.48 -2.97
CA ASP A 104 8.49 -6.10 -2.58
C ASP A 104 7.45 -5.52 -1.60
N LEU A 105 6.17 -5.85 -1.79
CA LEU A 105 5.12 -5.43 -0.86
C LEU A 105 5.29 -6.10 0.50
N LEU A 106 5.54 -7.42 0.52
CA LEU A 106 5.82 -8.13 1.77
C LEU A 106 7.06 -7.56 2.48
N ALA A 107 8.12 -7.24 1.74
CA ALA A 107 9.32 -6.64 2.27
C ALA A 107 9.07 -5.24 2.85
N ALA A 108 8.29 -4.39 2.17
CA ALA A 108 7.92 -3.06 2.66
C ALA A 108 7.03 -3.12 3.91
N VAL A 109 6.12 -4.10 3.98
CA VAL A 109 5.37 -4.38 5.20
C VAL A 109 6.33 -4.82 6.31
N ALA A 110 7.15 -5.83 6.10
CA ALA A 110 8.10 -6.32 7.10
C ALA A 110 9.08 -5.25 7.61
N ALA A 111 9.44 -4.28 6.77
CA ALA A 111 10.34 -3.17 7.09
C ALA A 111 9.72 -2.06 7.94
N GLN A 112 8.45 -2.17 8.36
CA GLN A 112 7.83 -1.22 9.28
C GLN A 112 8.58 -1.18 10.63
N PRO A 113 8.61 -0.02 11.31
CA PRO A 113 9.43 0.17 12.51
C PRO A 113 8.98 -0.75 13.67
N PRO A 114 9.90 -1.10 14.59
CA PRO A 114 9.57 -1.98 15.71
C PRO A 114 8.45 -1.43 16.60
N ASP A 115 8.37 -0.10 16.79
CA ASP A 115 7.27 0.55 17.53
C ASP A 115 5.90 0.28 16.90
N PHE A 116 5.82 0.26 15.57
CA PHE A 116 4.60 -0.10 14.86
C PHE A 116 4.22 -1.56 15.14
N TRP A 117 5.19 -2.46 15.10
CA TRP A 117 4.94 -3.88 15.39
C TRP A 117 4.62 -4.17 16.86
N ALA A 118 5.18 -3.39 17.78
CA ALA A 118 4.81 -3.45 19.18
C ALA A 118 3.34 -3.06 19.40
N ALA A 119 2.83 -2.10 18.63
CA ALA A 119 1.41 -1.72 18.63
C ALA A 119 0.51 -2.72 17.88
N HIS A 120 1.04 -3.47 16.91
CA HIS A 120 0.30 -4.41 16.07
C HIS A 120 0.89 -5.84 16.06
N PRO A 121 1.01 -6.52 17.22
CA PRO A 121 1.73 -7.79 17.32
C PRO A 121 1.07 -8.92 16.52
N HIS A 122 -0.26 -8.92 16.41
CA HIS A 122 -1.01 -9.90 15.61
C HIS A 122 -0.68 -9.81 14.12
N ARG A 123 -0.54 -8.59 13.58
CA ARG A 123 -0.18 -8.34 12.17
C ARG A 123 1.28 -8.69 11.90
N HIS A 124 2.15 -8.50 12.89
CA HIS A 124 3.55 -8.90 12.78
C HIS A 124 3.69 -10.43 12.63
N ALA A 125 2.96 -11.19 13.46
CA ALA A 125 2.94 -12.65 13.37
C ALA A 125 2.40 -13.13 12.02
N GLU A 126 1.37 -12.48 11.49
CA GLU A 126 0.80 -12.77 10.17
C GLU A 126 1.80 -12.51 9.03
N THR A 127 2.52 -11.39 9.08
CA THR A 127 3.58 -11.07 8.12
C THR A 127 4.64 -12.17 8.08
N ALA A 128 5.06 -12.65 9.25
CA ALA A 128 6.02 -13.75 9.38
C ALA A 128 5.46 -15.08 8.83
N ALA A 129 4.17 -15.36 9.08
CA ALA A 129 3.51 -16.57 8.56
C ALA A 129 3.47 -16.58 7.03
N LEU A 130 3.08 -15.46 6.40
CA LEU A 130 3.09 -15.32 4.93
C LEU A 130 4.49 -15.53 4.35
N GLY A 131 5.51 -14.94 4.97
CA GLY A 131 6.90 -15.12 4.57
C GLY A 131 7.39 -16.58 4.70
N GLY A 132 6.94 -17.28 5.75
CA GLY A 132 7.24 -18.71 5.96
C GLY A 132 6.56 -19.62 4.94
N GLN A 133 5.28 -19.37 4.64
CA GLN A 133 4.48 -20.17 3.72
C GLN A 133 5.05 -20.16 2.29
N ARG A 134 5.66 -19.04 1.87
CA ARG A 134 6.40 -18.96 0.59
C ARG A 134 7.62 -19.88 0.52
N ARG A 135 8.33 -20.08 1.64
CA ARG A 135 9.57 -20.89 1.66
C ARG A 135 9.31 -22.39 1.81
N GLY A 136 8.10 -22.79 2.18
CA GLY A 136 7.73 -24.18 2.44
C GLY A 136 7.15 -24.96 1.25
N GLY A 137 6.91 -24.30 0.11
CA GLY A 137 6.43 -24.95 -1.12
C GLY A 137 7.59 -25.38 -2.01
N GLY A 138 8.20 -26.52 -1.70
CA GLY A 138 9.21 -27.21 -2.52
C GLY A 138 8.82 -28.65 -2.74
#